data_AF-A0A673FUI9-F1
#
_entry.id   AF-A0A673FUI9-F1
#
_cell.length_a   1.000
_cell.length_b   1.000
_cell.length_c   1.000
_cell.angle_alpha   90.00
_cell.angle_beta   90.00
_cell.angle_gamma   90.00
#
_symmetry.space_group_name_H-M   'P 1'
#
loop_
_entity.id
_entity.type
_entity.pdbx_description
1 polymer ?
#
loop_
_entity_poly.entity_id
_entity_poly.type
_entity_poly.pdbx_seq_one_letter_code
_entity_poly.pdbx_strand_id
1 'polypeptide(L)'
;MPCSPCHITPQEFNCSHFSTSQSWSACFYSDPTEAVRDIPNGSMLLVGGFGLCGIPENLISGLLKTGVKDITAVSNNAGVDNFGLGMLLKTKQIKRMISSYVGENAEFERQY
;
A
#
# COMPACT_ATOMS: atom_id res chain seq x y z
N MET A 1 -8.62 -3.91 16.87
CA MET A 1 -9.48 -5.04 17.27
C MET A 1 -8.78 -6.32 16.81
N PRO A 2 -8.65 -7.36 17.66
CA PRO A 2 -8.01 -8.61 17.25
C PRO A 2 -8.84 -9.28 16.15
N CYS A 3 -8.18 -9.72 15.08
CA CYS A 3 -8.79 -10.49 14.00
C CYS A 3 -9.48 -11.73 14.57
N SER A 4 -10.75 -11.95 14.21
CA SER A 4 -11.48 -13.16 14.58
C SER A 4 -10.77 -14.41 14.03
N PRO A 5 -10.63 -15.50 14.80
CA PRO A 5 -9.93 -16.69 14.32
C PRO A 5 -10.76 -17.41 13.25
N CYS A 6 -10.18 -17.63 12.06
CA CYS A 6 -10.71 -18.58 11.09
C CYS A 6 -10.68 -19.98 11.71
N HIS A 7 -11.84 -20.60 11.88
CA HIS A 7 -11.97 -22.01 12.26
C HIS A 7 -11.50 -22.91 11.10
N ILE A 8 -10.20 -23.18 11.04
CA ILE A 8 -9.64 -24.31 10.29
C ILE A 8 -8.73 -25.04 11.28
N THR A 9 -9.12 -26.25 11.66
CA THR A 9 -8.30 -27.12 12.51
C THR A 9 -6.93 -27.34 11.86
N PRO A 10 -5.80 -26.97 12.49
CA PRO A 10 -4.48 -27.27 11.95
C PRO A 10 -4.21 -28.77 12.07
N GLN A 11 -3.90 -29.43 10.95
CA GLN A 11 -3.17 -30.69 11.01
C GLN A 11 -1.76 -30.39 11.49
N GLU A 12 -1.38 -30.94 12.64
CA GLU A 12 -0.05 -30.78 13.22
C GLU A 12 1.00 -31.44 12.31
N PHE A 13 1.84 -30.62 11.68
CA PHE A 13 3.10 -31.07 11.09
C PHE A 13 4.25 -30.58 11.96
N ASN A 14 4.84 -31.51 12.70
CA ASN A 14 6.03 -31.28 13.51
C ASN A 14 7.25 -31.17 12.60
N CYS A 15 7.79 -29.96 12.42
CA CYS A 15 9.04 -29.71 11.71
C CYS A 15 10.10 -29.23 12.71
N SER A 16 11.12 -30.07 12.88
CA SER A 16 12.17 -30.00 13.88
C SER A 16 13.05 -28.73 13.85
N HIS A 17 12.93 -27.93 14.91
CA HIS A 17 13.97 -27.36 15.78
C HIS A 17 15.30 -26.76 15.26
N PHE A 18 15.48 -26.40 13.98
CA PHE A 18 16.66 -25.63 13.51
C PHE A 18 16.36 -24.62 12.39
N SER A 19 15.15 -24.05 12.34
CA SER A 19 14.84 -23.01 11.34
C SER A 19 14.83 -21.62 11.97
N THR A 20 15.62 -20.68 11.42
CA THR A 20 15.49 -19.23 11.69
C THR A 20 14.22 -18.63 11.05
N SER A 21 13.42 -19.44 10.37
CA SER A 21 12.12 -19.03 9.85
C SER A 21 11.16 -18.80 11.01
N GLN A 22 11.01 -17.54 11.41
CA GLN A 22 9.80 -17.13 12.08
C GLN A 22 8.62 -17.51 11.17
N SER A 23 7.71 -18.37 11.66
CA SER A 23 6.46 -18.62 10.96
C SER A 23 5.63 -17.35 11.07
N TRP A 24 5.66 -16.51 10.04
CA TRP A 24 4.81 -15.34 10.00
C TRP A 24 3.42 -15.81 9.60
N SER A 25 2.45 -15.61 10.50
CA SER A 25 1.04 -15.83 10.18
C SER A 25 0.61 -14.77 9.18
N ALA A 26 0.48 -15.13 7.91
CA ALA A 26 -0.06 -14.25 6.89
C ALA A 26 -1.56 -14.03 7.12
N CYS A 27 -2.00 -12.77 7.05
CA CYS A 27 -3.41 -12.41 7.02
C CYS A 27 -3.86 -12.25 5.57
N PHE A 28 -4.84 -13.04 5.14
CA PHE A 28 -5.41 -12.98 3.80
C PHE A 28 -6.69 -12.14 3.82
N TYR A 29 -6.80 -11.18 2.90
CA TYR A 29 -7.96 -10.32 2.74
C TYR A 29 -8.60 -10.57 1.38
N SER A 30 -9.93 -10.64 1.32
CA SER A 30 -10.69 -10.76 0.06
C SER A 30 -10.94 -9.40 -0.60
N ASP A 31 -10.90 -8.32 0.19
CA ASP A 31 -11.10 -6.94 -0.28
C ASP A 31 -9.88 -6.06 0.07
N PRO A 32 -9.34 -5.29 -0.90
CA PRO A 32 -8.18 -4.45 -0.66
C PRO A 32 -8.46 -3.22 0.21
N THR A 33 -9.71 -2.74 0.29
CA THR A 33 -10.06 -1.63 1.18
C THR A 33 -10.00 -2.08 2.64
N GLU A 34 -10.43 -3.30 2.96
CA GLU A 34 -10.27 -3.88 4.30
C GLU A 34 -8.80 -4.02 4.72
N ALA A 35 -7.90 -4.31 3.77
CA ALA A 35 -6.48 -4.45 4.04
C ALA A 35 -5.76 -3.13 4.35
N VAL A 36 -6.35 -1.98 4.00
CA VAL A 36 -5.75 -0.64 4.18
C VAL A 36 -6.55 0.28 5.09
N ARG A 37 -7.68 -0.21 5.64
CA ARG A 37 -8.65 0.62 6.39
C ARG A 37 -8.09 1.28 7.64
N ASP A 38 -7.05 0.69 8.22
CA ASP A 38 -6.45 1.09 9.49
C ASP A 38 -5.30 2.08 9.30
N ILE A 39 -4.98 2.47 8.06
CA ILE A 39 -3.97 3.49 7.76
C ILE A 39 -4.52 4.87 8.17
N PRO A 40 -3.93 5.53 9.19
CA PRO A 40 -4.39 6.84 9.62
C PRO A 40 -3.94 7.96 8.68
N ASN A 41 -4.60 9.12 8.77
CA ASN A 41 -4.13 10.35 8.14
C ASN A 41 -2.71 10.71 8.61
N GLY A 42 -1.92 11.32 7.74
CA GLY A 42 -0.53 11.70 8.07
C GLY A 42 0.48 10.56 7.97
N SER A 43 0.06 9.35 7.58
CA SER A 43 0.94 8.18 7.48
C SER A 43 2.03 8.34 6.43
N MET A 44 3.18 7.73 6.69
CA MET A 44 4.24 7.56 5.70
C MET A 44 4.10 6.19 5.04
N LEU A 45 3.91 6.16 3.72
CA LEU A 45 3.70 4.93 2.96
C LEU A 45 4.86 4.67 2.02
N LEU A 46 5.42 3.46 2.10
CA LEU A 46 6.45 2.98 1.17
C LEU A 46 5.75 2.20 0.06
N VAL A 47 5.86 2.68 -1.16
CA VAL A 47 5.10 2.15 -2.30
C VAL A 47 6.07 1.64 -3.36
N GLY A 48 6.05 0.33 -3.55
CA GLY A 48 6.86 -0.35 -4.56
C GLY A 48 6.39 -0.06 -5.99
N GLY A 49 7.28 -0.35 -6.94
CA GLY A 49 7.05 -0.21 -8.38
C GLY A 49 8.14 0.61 -9.09
N PHE A 50 8.25 0.41 -10.41
CA PHE A 50 9.14 1.16 -11.29
C PHE A 50 8.34 1.59 -12.54
N GLY A 51 8.12 2.89 -12.69
CA GLY A 51 7.13 3.41 -13.64
C GLY A 51 5.74 2.84 -13.34
N LEU A 52 5.24 1.97 -14.21
CA LEU A 52 3.95 1.27 -14.06
C LEU A 52 4.11 -0.22 -13.74
N CYS A 53 5.35 -0.74 -13.69
CA CYS A 53 5.61 -2.15 -13.43
C CYS A 53 5.69 -2.41 -11.92
N GLY A 54 4.99 -3.45 -11.45
CA GLY A 54 5.04 -3.89 -10.04
C GLY A 54 4.40 -2.94 -9.04
N ILE A 55 3.51 -2.04 -9.50
CA ILE A 55 2.78 -1.14 -8.62
C ILE A 55 1.64 -1.89 -7.90
N PRO A 56 1.34 -1.56 -6.63
CA PRO A 56 0.25 -2.19 -5.89
C PRO A 56 -1.12 -1.57 -6.23
N GLU A 57 -1.55 -1.69 -7.49
CA GLU A 57 -2.75 -1.03 -8.04
C GLU A 57 -4.03 -1.25 -7.24
N ASN A 58 -4.29 -2.47 -6.78
CA ASN A 58 -5.48 -2.80 -6.00
C ASN A 58 -5.46 -2.12 -4.62
N LEU A 59 -4.30 -2.06 -3.97
CA LEU A 59 -4.17 -1.38 -2.67
C LEU A 59 -4.26 0.14 -2.82
N ILE A 60 -3.73 0.70 -3.91
CA ILE A 60 -3.87 2.13 -4.23
C ILE A 60 -5.34 2.48 -4.45
N SER A 61 -6.08 1.64 -5.19
CA SER A 61 -7.53 1.79 -5.37
C SER A 61 -8.30 1.63 -4.06
N GLY A 62 -7.88 0.68 -3.22
CA GLY A 62 -8.42 0.51 -1.87
C GLY A 62 -8.25 1.77 -1.02
N LEU A 63 -7.03 2.32 -1.01
CA LEU A 63 -6.67 3.52 -0.26
C LEU A 63 -7.42 4.76 -0.77
N LEU A 64 -7.57 4.88 -2.09
CA LEU A 64 -8.35 5.94 -2.73
C LEU A 64 -9.79 5.99 -2.20
N LYS A 65 -10.41 4.83 -1.96
CA LYS A 65 -11.77 4.73 -1.39
C LYS A 65 -11.83 5.13 0.09
N THR A 66 -10.76 4.94 0.86
CA THR A 66 -10.74 5.30 2.29
C THR A 66 -10.79 6.81 2.52
N GLY A 67 -10.32 7.61 1.57
CA GLY A 67 -10.30 9.07 1.70
C GLY A 67 -9.20 9.59 2.64
N VAL A 68 -8.25 8.74 3.03
CA VAL A 68 -7.14 9.10 3.93
C VAL A 68 -6.32 10.26 3.35
N LYS A 69 -5.90 11.19 4.20
CA LYS A 69 -5.22 12.43 3.81
C LYS A 69 -3.86 12.60 4.47
N ASP A 70 -3.16 13.63 4.01
CA ASP A 70 -1.86 14.05 4.52
C ASP A 70 -0.75 12.98 4.41
N ILE A 71 -0.88 12.08 3.44
CA ILE A 71 0.08 11.00 3.25
C ILE A 71 1.44 11.55 2.82
N THR A 72 2.50 11.02 3.42
CA THR A 72 3.85 11.12 2.87
C THR A 72 4.16 9.84 2.11
N ALA A 73 4.17 9.90 0.77
CA ALA A 73 4.50 8.75 -0.06
C ALA A 73 6.02 8.69 -0.31
N VAL A 74 6.59 7.50 -0.25
CA VAL A 74 7.97 7.20 -0.65
C VAL A 74 7.92 6.15 -1.75
N SER A 75 8.31 6.54 -2.96
CA SER A 75 8.27 5.65 -4.13
C SER A 75 9.26 6.12 -5.17
N ASN A 76 9.73 5.22 -6.05
CA ASN A 76 10.62 5.61 -7.14
C ASN A 76 9.96 6.67 -8.04
N ASN A 77 8.69 6.49 -8.37
CA ASN A 77 7.91 7.38 -9.23
C ASN A 77 6.55 7.72 -8.62
N ALA A 78 5.94 8.82 -9.06
CA ALA A 78 4.57 9.19 -8.70
C ALA A 78 3.49 8.51 -9.57
N GLY A 79 3.88 7.62 -10.49
CA GLY A 79 2.99 7.11 -11.53
C GLY A 79 2.53 8.22 -12.49
N VAL A 80 1.49 7.94 -13.28
CA VAL A 80 0.91 8.88 -14.24
C VAL A 80 -0.41 9.42 -13.73
N ASP A 81 -0.89 10.55 -14.27
CA ASP A 81 -2.09 11.25 -13.81
C ASP A 81 -3.32 10.36 -13.58
N ASN A 82 -3.51 9.30 -14.37
CA ASN A 82 -4.68 8.41 -14.28
C ASN A 82 -4.39 7.02 -13.71
N PHE A 83 -3.17 6.75 -13.24
CA PHE A 83 -2.79 5.41 -12.78
C PHE A 83 -1.71 5.41 -11.70
N GLY A 84 -1.81 4.49 -10.75
CA GLY A 84 -0.90 4.43 -9.60
C GLY A 84 -1.08 5.62 -8.65
N LEU A 85 0.02 6.16 -8.11
CA LEU A 85 -0.02 7.24 -7.12
C LEU A 85 -0.58 8.57 -7.66
N GLY A 86 -0.61 8.77 -8.98
CA GLY A 86 -1.24 9.93 -9.61
C GLY A 86 -2.73 10.09 -9.26
N MET A 87 -3.43 8.99 -9.01
CA MET A 87 -4.83 9.02 -8.55
C MET A 87 -4.99 9.64 -7.16
N LEU A 88 -4.03 9.36 -6.26
CA LEU A 88 -4.01 9.93 -4.90
C LEU A 88 -3.56 11.40 -4.90
N LEU A 89 -2.71 11.80 -5.86
CA LEU A 89 -2.33 13.20 -6.08
C LEU A 89 -3.52 14.04 -6.56
N LYS A 90 -4.31 13.53 -7.52
CA LYS A 90 -5.53 14.21 -8.01
C LYS A 90 -6.55 14.47 -6.92
N THR A 91 -6.69 13.52 -5.99
CA THR A 91 -7.61 13.62 -4.86
C THR A 91 -7.03 14.39 -3.67
N LYS A 92 -5.80 14.93 -3.80
CA LYS A 92 -5.06 15.65 -2.75
C LYS A 92 -4.92 14.85 -1.45
N GLN A 93 -4.78 13.54 -1.55
CA GLN A 93 -4.54 12.66 -0.41
C GLN A 93 -3.05 12.62 -0.02
N ILE A 94 -2.15 12.91 -0.96
CA ILE A 94 -0.70 12.99 -0.75
C ILE A 94 -0.29 14.44 -0.46
N LYS A 95 0.33 14.66 0.70
CA LYS A 95 0.89 15.94 1.15
C LYS A 95 2.38 16.09 0.83
N ARG A 96 3.10 14.98 0.72
CA ARG A 96 4.53 14.97 0.38
C ARG A 96 4.88 13.72 -0.40
N MET A 97 5.76 13.87 -1.39
CA MET A 97 6.37 12.77 -2.14
C MET A 97 7.89 12.81 -1.95
N ILE A 98 8.48 11.64 -1.66
CA ILE A 98 9.92 11.39 -1.70
C ILE A 98 10.19 10.41 -2.84
N SER A 99 10.76 10.91 -3.94
CA SER A 99 10.85 10.20 -5.22
C SER A 99 12.14 10.53 -5.96
N SER A 100 12.62 9.57 -6.76
CA SER A 100 13.87 9.70 -7.53
C SER A 100 13.62 10.30 -8.92
N TYR A 101 12.42 10.08 -9.49
CA TYR A 101 12.03 10.62 -10.78
C TYR A 101 10.50 10.83 -10.86
N VAL A 102 10.10 12.08 -11.13
CA VAL A 102 8.70 12.53 -11.09
C VAL A 102 8.15 12.98 -12.45
N GLY A 103 8.87 12.74 -13.55
CA GLY A 103 8.41 13.11 -14.89
C GLY A 103 7.13 12.38 -15.31
N GLU A 104 6.40 12.96 -16.26
CA GLU A 104 5.12 12.45 -16.82
C GLU A 104 3.89 12.54 -15.89
N ASN A 105 3.91 13.46 -14.91
CA ASN A 105 2.76 13.73 -14.05
C ASN A 105 2.51 15.25 -13.96
N ALA A 106 1.65 15.77 -14.83
CA ALA A 106 1.38 17.21 -14.91
C ALA A 106 0.72 17.73 -13.63
N GLU A 107 -0.04 16.89 -12.93
CA GLU A 107 -0.66 17.28 -11.66
C GLU A 107 0.37 17.38 -10.53
N PHE A 108 1.43 16.56 -10.57
CA PHE A 108 2.56 16.67 -9.64
C PHE A 108 3.31 17.99 -9.83
N GLU A 109 3.68 18.32 -11.07
CA GLU A 109 4.36 19.58 -11.43
C GLU A 109 3.53 20.82 -11.06
N ARG A 110 2.20 20.70 -11.03
CA ARG A 110 1.32 21.79 -10.60
C ARG A 110 1.27 21.97 -9.09
N GLN A 111 1.45 20.89 -8.32
CA GLN A 111 1.25 20.87 -6.87
C GLN A 111 2.55 21.09 -6.07
N TYR A 112 3.74 20.86 -6.64
CA TYR A 112 5.04 20.93 -5.99
C TYR A 112 6.06 21.70 -6.83
#